data_AF-A0A5B0MWK8-F1
#
_entry.id   AF-A0A5B0MWK8-F1
#
_cell.length_a   1.000
_cell.length_b   1.000
_cell.length_c   1.000
_cell.angle_alpha   90.00
_cell.angle_beta   90.00
_cell.angle_gamma   90.00
#
_symmetry.space_group_name_H-M   'P 1'
#
loop_
_entity.id
_entity.type
_entity.pdbx_description
1 polymer ?
#
loop_
_entity_poly.entity_id
_entity_poly.type
_entity_poly.pdbx_seq_one_letter_code
_entity_poly.pdbx_strand_id
1 'polypeptide(L)'
;MKLADGLFLETCRKVAKEYERSGISFSDMIVDNASMQLVAKPQQFDVMVMPNLYGAIVANIGAALVGGPGIVPGANIGREFALFEPGCRHVAKDIMGQDVANPIAMVLSSTMMLRHLGLDFQADSIARAVYTIIEQGKIRTPDMGGKNHTSEVTRAIIEQLK
;
A
#
# COMPACT_ATOMS: atom_id res chain seq x y z
N MET A 1 -5.82 -23.47 10.53
CA MET A 1 -7.18 -24.02 10.81
C MET A 1 -7.58 -24.94 9.67
N LYS A 2 -7.65 -26.27 9.89
CA LYS A 2 -7.72 -27.25 8.78
C LYS A 2 -8.93 -27.08 7.84
N LEU A 3 -10.10 -26.72 8.37
CA LEU A 3 -11.32 -26.58 7.57
C LEU A 3 -11.40 -25.22 6.87
N ALA A 4 -11.33 -24.12 7.63
CA ALA A 4 -11.49 -22.77 7.08
C ALA A 4 -10.35 -22.37 6.14
N ASP A 5 -9.09 -22.47 6.59
CA ASP A 5 -7.94 -22.13 5.75
C ASP A 5 -7.75 -23.15 4.62
N GLY A 6 -8.14 -24.41 4.87
CA GLY A 6 -8.17 -25.45 3.85
C GLY A 6 -9.12 -25.11 2.71
N LEU A 7 -10.34 -24.64 3.02
CA LEU A 7 -11.31 -24.19 2.03
C LEU A 7 -10.81 -22.99 1.22
N PHE A 8 -10.20 -22.01 1.90
CA PHE A 8 -9.59 -20.85 1.24
C PHE A 8 -8.51 -21.29 0.24
N LEU A 9 -7.56 -22.12 0.71
CA LEU A 9 -6.46 -22.60 -0.12
C LEU A 9 -6.93 -23.46 -1.29
N GLU A 10 -7.91 -24.34 -1.08
CA GLU A 10 -8.51 -25.14 -2.15
C GLU A 10 -9.18 -24.26 -3.21
N THR A 11 -9.87 -23.19 -2.78
CA THR A 11 -10.48 -22.22 -3.70
C THR A 11 -9.41 -21.48 -4.52
N CYS A 12 -8.34 -21.01 -3.89
CA CYS A 12 -7.20 -20.40 -4.59
C CYS A 12 -6.59 -21.37 -5.62
N ARG A 13 -6.41 -22.65 -5.27
CA ARG A 13 -5.89 -23.67 -6.19
C ARG A 13 -6.82 -23.92 -7.38
N LYS A 14 -8.15 -23.88 -7.19
CA LYS A 14 -9.12 -24.01 -8.28
C LYS A 14 -9.01 -22.84 -9.25
N VAL A 15 -9.00 -21.61 -8.75
CA VAL A 15 -8.85 -20.41 -9.58
C VAL A 15 -7.49 -20.38 -10.27
N ALA A 16 -6.41 -20.79 -9.61
CA ALA A 16 -5.08 -20.86 -10.21
C ALA A 16 -5.05 -21.71 -11.49
N LYS A 17 -5.80 -22.84 -11.52
CA LYS A 17 -5.92 -23.69 -12.71
C LYS A 17 -6.57 -22.96 -13.89
N GLU A 18 -7.51 -22.06 -13.62
CA GLU A 18 -8.17 -21.25 -14.66
C GLU A 18 -7.18 -20.26 -15.33
N TYR A 19 -6.11 -19.89 -14.63
CA TYR A 19 -5.09 -18.93 -15.09
C TYR A 19 -3.75 -19.57 -15.50
N GLU A 20 -3.63 -20.92 -15.52
CA GLU A 20 -2.39 -21.62 -15.88
C GLU A 20 -1.84 -21.19 -17.25
N ARG A 21 -2.72 -20.95 -18.22
CA ARG A 21 -2.33 -20.52 -19.58
C ARG A 21 -1.81 -19.10 -19.65
N SER A 22 -2.06 -18.29 -18.63
CA SER A 22 -1.60 -16.90 -18.54
C SER A 22 -0.16 -16.78 -18.07
N GLY A 23 0.50 -17.89 -17.70
CA GLY A 23 1.87 -17.90 -17.19
C GLY A 23 2.02 -17.45 -15.73
N ILE A 24 0.91 -17.27 -15.01
CA ILE A 24 0.91 -16.91 -13.59
C ILE A 24 1.25 -18.16 -12.78
N SER A 25 2.37 -18.13 -12.04
CA SER A 25 2.75 -19.20 -11.13
C SER A 25 1.95 -19.12 -9.83
N PHE A 26 1.60 -20.27 -9.27
CA PHE A 26 0.90 -20.36 -7.98
C PHE A 26 1.74 -21.16 -6.98
N SER A 27 1.89 -20.61 -5.78
CA SER A 27 2.50 -21.27 -4.63
C SER A 27 1.77 -20.87 -3.35
N ASP A 28 1.81 -21.72 -2.34
CA ASP A 28 1.25 -21.43 -1.01
C ASP A 28 2.33 -21.48 0.08
N MET A 29 2.12 -20.70 1.14
CA MET A 29 3.04 -20.58 2.27
C MET A 29 2.25 -20.36 3.55
N ILE A 30 2.67 -21.00 4.64
CA ILE A 30 2.06 -20.77 5.96
C ILE A 30 2.44 -19.37 6.46
N VAL A 31 1.49 -18.68 7.10
CA VAL A 31 1.61 -17.25 7.46
C VAL A 31 2.78 -16.92 8.39
N ASP A 32 3.18 -17.86 9.24
CA ASP A 32 4.34 -17.72 10.12
C ASP A 32 5.65 -17.67 9.31
N ASN A 33 5.83 -18.62 8.39
CA ASN A 33 6.96 -18.64 7.47
C ASN A 33 6.91 -17.44 6.52
N ALA A 34 5.73 -17.06 6.01
CA ALA A 34 5.58 -15.87 5.16
C ALA A 34 6.05 -14.59 5.89
N SER A 35 5.68 -14.44 7.16
CA SER A 35 6.12 -13.31 8.00
C SER A 35 7.64 -13.31 8.18
N MET A 36 8.25 -14.48 8.43
CA MET A 36 9.70 -14.61 8.53
C MET A 36 10.41 -14.27 7.20
N GLN A 37 9.87 -14.74 6.08
CA GLN A 37 10.42 -14.50 4.74
C GLN A 37 10.28 -13.05 4.29
N LEU A 38 9.21 -12.34 4.70
CA LEU A 38 9.06 -10.90 4.43
C LEU A 38 10.17 -10.08 5.08
N VAL A 39 10.63 -10.47 6.28
CA VAL A 39 11.75 -9.80 6.94
C VAL A 39 13.09 -10.23 6.34
N ALA A 40 13.25 -11.52 6.02
CA ALA A 40 14.53 -12.07 5.57
C ALA A 40 14.85 -11.80 4.08
N LYS A 41 13.87 -11.99 3.19
CA LYS A 41 14.02 -11.85 1.73
C LYS A 41 12.65 -11.50 1.09
N PRO A 42 12.15 -10.27 1.28
CA PRO A 42 10.82 -9.87 0.77
C PRO A 42 10.72 -9.89 -0.76
N GLN A 43 11.83 -9.75 -1.48
CA GLN A 43 11.87 -9.68 -2.94
C GLN A 43 11.52 -11.01 -3.64
N GLN A 44 11.30 -12.08 -2.87
CA GLN A 44 10.80 -13.35 -3.41
C GLN A 44 9.29 -13.33 -3.69
N PHE A 45 8.56 -12.39 -3.11
CA PHE A 45 7.12 -12.25 -3.28
C PHE A 45 6.78 -11.34 -4.45
N ASP A 46 5.71 -11.68 -5.15
CA ASP A 46 5.09 -10.85 -6.18
C ASP A 46 3.70 -10.40 -5.71
N VAL A 47 2.66 -11.20 -6.01
CA VAL A 47 1.30 -10.97 -5.52
C VAL A 47 0.98 -11.93 -4.37
N MET A 48 0.43 -11.40 -3.28
CA MET A 48 0.02 -12.20 -2.11
C MET A 48 -1.49 -12.08 -1.90
N VAL A 49 -2.18 -13.23 -1.83
CA VAL A 49 -3.61 -13.31 -1.51
C VAL A 49 -3.80 -14.07 -0.20
N MET A 50 -4.62 -13.54 0.70
CA MET A 50 -4.82 -14.13 2.02
C MET A 50 -6.14 -13.70 2.66
N PRO A 51 -6.66 -14.45 3.66
CA PRO A 51 -7.80 -14.03 4.47
C PRO A 51 -7.53 -12.75 5.28
N ASN A 52 -8.62 -12.12 5.73
CA ASN A 52 -8.63 -10.81 6.38
C ASN A 52 -7.55 -10.63 7.47
N LEU A 53 -7.50 -11.53 8.46
CA LEU A 53 -6.54 -11.43 9.57
C LEU A 53 -5.08 -11.45 9.11
N TYR A 54 -4.74 -12.35 8.18
CA TYR A 54 -3.38 -12.44 7.67
C TYR A 54 -3.03 -11.23 6.82
N GLY A 55 -4.01 -10.70 6.07
CA GLY A 55 -3.87 -9.46 5.31
C GLY A 55 -3.51 -8.28 6.21
N ALA A 56 -4.18 -8.14 7.35
CA ALA A 56 -3.86 -7.08 8.31
C ALA A 56 -2.43 -7.20 8.88
N ILE A 57 -1.93 -8.42 9.11
CA ILE A 57 -0.57 -8.66 9.61
C ILE A 57 0.46 -8.35 8.52
N VAL A 58 0.31 -8.98 7.35
CA VAL A 58 1.26 -8.86 6.25
C VAL A 58 1.31 -7.44 5.68
N ALA A 59 0.17 -6.75 5.58
CA ALA A 59 0.14 -5.37 5.11
C ALA A 59 0.94 -4.43 6.02
N ASN A 60 0.88 -4.61 7.35
CA ASN A 60 1.68 -3.82 8.28
C ASN A 60 3.17 -4.14 8.21
N ILE A 61 3.55 -5.42 8.04
CA ILE A 61 4.94 -5.82 7.81
C ILE A 61 5.45 -5.18 6.51
N GLY A 62 4.68 -5.32 5.42
CA GLY A 62 5.01 -4.73 4.12
C GLY A 62 5.20 -3.22 4.20
N ALA A 63 4.29 -2.52 4.89
CA ALA A 63 4.42 -1.08 5.08
C ALA A 63 5.68 -0.70 5.86
N ALA A 64 6.00 -1.43 6.94
CA ALA A 64 7.22 -1.19 7.71
C ALA A 64 8.50 -1.38 6.87
N LEU A 65 8.51 -2.35 5.94
CA LEU A 65 9.66 -2.61 5.07
C LEU A 65 9.94 -1.48 4.07
N VAL A 66 8.92 -0.73 3.65
CA VAL A 66 9.06 0.29 2.60
C VAL A 66 9.16 1.73 3.13
N GLY A 67 9.05 1.94 4.45
CA GLY A 67 9.20 3.25 5.08
C GLY A 67 8.06 3.66 6.03
N GLY A 68 7.10 2.78 6.28
CA GLY A 68 6.07 2.95 7.29
C GLY A 68 4.68 3.29 6.74
N PRO A 69 3.69 3.46 7.65
CA PRO A 69 2.29 3.63 7.27
C PRO A 69 1.99 4.96 6.55
N GLY A 70 2.83 5.98 6.72
CA GLY A 70 2.62 7.32 6.18
C GLY A 70 2.75 7.45 4.66
N ILE A 71 3.28 6.43 3.99
CA ILE A 71 3.59 6.47 2.55
C ILE A 71 2.88 5.39 1.72
N VAL A 72 2.26 4.39 2.34
CA VAL A 72 1.65 3.27 1.63
C VAL A 72 0.19 3.56 1.32
N PRO A 73 -0.20 3.66 0.03
CA PRO A 73 -1.59 3.84 -0.36
C PRO A 73 -2.39 2.53 -0.29
N GLY A 74 -3.72 2.64 -0.32
CA GLY A 74 -4.61 1.49 -0.28
C GLY A 74 -5.93 1.72 -0.99
N ALA A 75 -6.62 0.62 -1.27
CA ALA A 75 -7.95 0.63 -1.85
C ALA A 75 -8.75 -0.61 -1.42
N ASN A 76 -10.07 -0.43 -1.31
CA ASN A 76 -11.05 -1.49 -1.12
C ASN A 76 -11.98 -1.47 -2.33
N ILE A 77 -11.91 -2.52 -3.15
CA ILE A 77 -12.68 -2.62 -4.39
C ILE A 77 -13.81 -3.62 -4.19
N GLY A 78 -15.04 -3.13 -4.24
CA GLY A 78 -16.26 -3.92 -4.24
C GLY A 78 -16.82 -4.11 -5.66
N ARG A 79 -17.97 -4.78 -5.75
CA ARG A 79 -18.65 -5.03 -7.03
C ARG A 79 -19.18 -3.74 -7.67
N GLU A 80 -19.72 -2.83 -6.87
CA GLU A 80 -20.39 -1.61 -7.33
C GLU A 80 -19.70 -0.33 -6.83
N PHE A 81 -18.91 -0.44 -5.76
CA PHE A 81 -18.29 0.69 -5.08
C PHE A 81 -16.79 0.45 -4.90
N ALA A 82 -16.02 1.54 -4.93
CA ALA A 82 -14.60 1.56 -4.61
C ALA A 82 -14.31 2.63 -3.55
N LEU A 83 -13.52 2.29 -2.55
CA LEU A 83 -13.07 3.19 -1.48
C LEU A 83 -11.54 3.24 -1.46
N PHE A 84 -10.97 4.44 -1.44
CA PHE A 84 -9.53 4.65 -1.42
C PHE A 84 -9.13 5.26 -0.08
N GLU A 85 -8.14 4.65 0.57
CA GLU A 85 -7.71 4.98 1.93
C GLU A 85 -6.23 4.62 2.12
N PRO A 86 -5.51 5.20 3.09
CA PRO A 86 -4.15 4.75 3.43
C PRO A 86 -4.11 3.24 3.67
N GLY A 87 -3.07 2.56 3.15
CA GLY A 87 -2.96 1.10 3.22
C GLY A 87 -2.85 0.57 4.64
N CYS A 88 -2.31 1.38 5.56
CA CYS A 88 -2.32 1.11 6.99
C CYS A 88 -3.39 1.96 7.67
N ARG A 89 -4.33 1.29 8.36
CA ARG A 89 -5.42 1.94 9.12
C ARG A 89 -4.97 2.43 10.49
N HIS A 90 -3.93 3.24 10.52
CA HIS A 90 -3.46 3.87 11.76
C HIS A 90 -4.16 5.22 11.96
N VAL A 91 -4.81 5.39 13.11
CA VAL A 91 -5.62 6.60 13.40
C VAL A 91 -4.76 7.79 13.82
N ALA A 92 -3.52 7.54 14.28
CA ALA A 92 -2.54 8.58 14.61
C ALA A 92 -3.07 9.69 15.55
N LYS A 93 -3.82 9.29 16.60
CA LYS A 93 -4.45 10.25 17.54
C LYS A 93 -3.44 11.10 18.30
N ASP A 94 -2.26 10.55 18.52
CA ASP A 94 -1.11 11.16 19.19
C ASP A 94 -0.54 12.38 18.44
N ILE A 95 -0.73 12.46 17.12
CA ILE A 95 -0.26 13.58 16.27
C ILE A 95 -1.40 14.46 15.72
N MET A 96 -2.63 14.23 16.18
CA MET A 96 -3.80 14.96 15.70
C MET A 96 -3.65 16.46 15.96
N GLY A 97 -3.85 17.27 14.92
CA GLY A 97 -3.81 18.73 15.01
C GLY A 97 -2.41 19.35 15.10
N GLN A 98 -1.35 18.56 14.90
CA GLN A 98 0.04 19.03 15.05
C GLN A 98 0.75 19.38 13.73
N ASP A 99 0.09 19.22 12.58
CA ASP A 99 0.70 19.45 11.25
C ASP A 99 1.98 18.63 11.02
N VAL A 100 2.03 17.39 11.51
CA VAL A 100 3.18 16.47 11.36
C VAL A 100 2.84 15.13 10.69
N ALA A 101 1.58 14.91 10.32
CA ALA A 101 1.17 13.70 9.63
C ALA A 101 1.74 13.67 8.20
N ASN A 102 2.14 12.49 7.73
CA ASN A 102 2.60 12.34 6.36
C ASN A 102 1.42 12.32 5.38
N PRO A 103 1.31 13.26 4.43
CA PRO A 103 0.18 13.28 3.49
C PRO A 103 0.30 12.25 2.36
N ILE A 104 1.49 11.66 2.15
CA ILE A 104 1.84 10.88 0.96
C ILE A 104 0.90 9.69 0.73
N ALA A 105 0.62 8.89 1.75
CA ALA A 105 -0.26 7.71 1.62
C ALA A 105 -1.66 8.09 1.11
N MET A 106 -2.24 9.18 1.63
CA MET A 106 -3.57 9.64 1.21
C MET A 106 -3.52 10.24 -0.21
N VAL A 107 -2.49 11.03 -0.53
CA VAL A 107 -2.31 11.60 -1.88
C VAL A 107 -2.16 10.48 -2.91
N LEU A 108 -1.34 9.47 -2.66
CA LEU A 108 -1.19 8.31 -3.55
C LEU A 108 -2.46 7.45 -3.63
N SER A 109 -3.24 7.34 -2.55
CA SER A 109 -4.55 6.67 -2.61
C SER A 109 -5.52 7.42 -3.51
N SER A 110 -5.44 8.76 -3.55
CA SER A 110 -6.23 9.57 -4.47
C SER A 110 -5.82 9.38 -5.93
N THR A 111 -4.56 9.05 -6.23
CA THR A 111 -4.15 8.73 -7.61
C THR A 111 -4.72 7.39 -8.06
N MET A 112 -4.82 6.39 -7.16
CA MET A 112 -5.55 5.14 -7.44
C MET A 112 -7.03 5.41 -7.74
N MET A 113 -7.66 6.34 -7.00
CA MET A 113 -9.04 6.77 -7.27
C MET A 113 -9.17 7.43 -8.64
N LEU A 114 -8.27 8.35 -8.99
CA LEU A 114 -8.29 9.03 -10.29
C LEU A 114 -8.16 8.02 -11.44
N ARG A 115 -7.27 7.02 -11.32
CA ARG A 115 -7.15 5.92 -12.28
C ARG A 115 -8.44 5.10 -12.39
N HIS A 116 -9.09 4.81 -11.26
CA HIS A 116 -10.38 4.12 -11.26
C HIS A 116 -11.49 4.92 -11.98
N LEU A 117 -11.38 6.25 -12.01
CA LEU A 117 -12.28 7.15 -12.74
C LEU A 117 -11.86 7.41 -14.20
N GLY A 118 -10.77 6.80 -14.70
CA GLY A 118 -10.25 7.02 -16.05
C GLY A 118 -9.47 8.32 -16.24
N LEU A 119 -8.98 8.92 -15.15
CA LEU A 119 -8.22 10.18 -15.12
C LEU A 119 -6.72 9.92 -14.96
N ASP A 120 -6.15 9.08 -15.84
CA ASP A 120 -4.76 8.63 -15.75
C ASP A 120 -3.75 9.78 -15.83
N PHE A 121 -3.99 10.78 -16.69
CA PHE A 121 -3.07 11.92 -16.83
C PHE A 121 -2.91 12.70 -15.51
N GLN A 122 -4.01 12.97 -14.82
CA GLN A 122 -4.01 13.65 -13.53
C GLN A 122 -3.36 12.78 -12.46
N ALA A 123 -3.68 11.48 -12.43
CA ALA A 123 -3.07 10.53 -11.51
C ALA A 123 -1.55 10.47 -11.67
N ASP A 124 -1.06 10.39 -12.91
CA ASP A 124 0.37 10.32 -13.23
C ASP A 124 1.09 11.63 -12.96
N SER A 125 0.43 12.77 -13.15
CA SER A 125 1.00 14.08 -12.77
C SER A 125 1.22 14.15 -11.25
N ILE A 126 0.23 13.77 -10.46
CA ILE A 126 0.31 13.78 -8.98
C ILE A 126 1.31 12.74 -8.48
N ALA A 127 1.27 11.52 -9.00
CA ALA A 127 2.20 10.45 -8.58
C ALA A 127 3.66 10.84 -8.88
N ARG A 128 3.94 11.39 -10.07
CA ARG A 128 5.29 11.87 -10.42
C ARG A 128 5.75 13.01 -9.52
N ALA A 129 4.87 13.95 -9.16
CA ALA A 129 5.22 15.03 -8.24
C ALA A 129 5.61 14.47 -6.86
N VAL A 130 4.83 13.52 -6.33
CA VAL A 130 5.13 12.84 -5.07
C VAL A 130 6.46 12.07 -5.14
N TYR A 131 6.68 11.26 -6.18
CA TYR A 131 7.92 10.50 -6.30
C TYR A 131 9.16 11.40 -6.45
N THR A 132 9.03 12.50 -7.18
CA THR A 132 10.12 13.48 -7.35
C THR A 132 10.52 14.10 -6.01
N ILE A 133 9.57 14.50 -5.16
CA ILE A 133 9.92 15.08 -3.85
C ILE A 133 10.56 14.05 -2.91
N ILE A 134 10.12 12.79 -2.98
CA ILE A 134 10.68 11.69 -2.20
C ILE A 134 12.13 11.42 -2.64
N GLU A 135 12.37 11.34 -3.95
CA GLU A 135 13.70 11.12 -4.54
C GLU A 135 14.67 12.25 -4.20
N GLN A 136 14.22 13.51 -4.22
CA GLN A 136 15.04 14.64 -3.80
C GLN A 136 15.43 14.60 -2.31
N GLY A 137 14.60 13.98 -1.46
CA GLY A 137 14.87 13.77 -0.04
C GLY A 137 14.97 15.05 0.83
N LYS A 138 14.68 16.23 0.28
CA LYS A 138 14.84 17.53 0.95
C LYS A 138 13.72 17.84 1.93
N ILE A 139 12.48 17.55 1.54
CA ILE A 139 11.27 17.86 2.32
C ILE A 139 10.63 16.55 2.77
N ARG A 140 10.66 16.28 4.07
CA ARG A 140 10.18 15.01 4.65
C ARG A 140 9.55 15.23 6.02
N THR A 141 8.44 14.55 6.28
CA THR A 141 7.80 14.50 7.60
C THR A 141 8.62 13.68 8.61
N PRO A 142 8.34 13.81 9.93
CA PRO A 142 9.09 13.11 10.97
C PRO A 142 9.11 11.59 10.87
N ASP A 143 8.03 10.96 10.37
CA ASP A 143 7.94 9.51 10.16
C ASP A 143 8.95 9.00 9.11
N MET A 144 9.35 9.87 8.16
CA MET A 144 10.41 9.59 7.18
C MET A 144 11.79 10.10 7.62
N GLY A 145 11.95 10.44 8.91
CA GLY A 145 13.19 10.96 9.49
C GLY A 145 13.47 12.43 9.17
N GLY A 146 12.49 13.18 8.67
CA GLY A 146 12.61 14.60 8.37
C GLY A 146 12.15 15.50 9.52
N LYS A 147 12.00 16.79 9.23
CA LYS A 147 11.56 17.82 10.19
C LYS A 147 10.42 18.69 9.66
N ASN A 148 9.93 18.39 8.46
CA ASN A 148 8.94 19.21 7.80
C ASN A 148 7.52 18.88 8.24
N HIS A 149 6.67 19.89 8.18
CA HIS A 149 5.26 19.79 8.49
C HIS A 149 4.44 19.20 7.33
N THR A 150 3.23 18.72 7.61
CA THR A 150 2.30 18.21 6.57
C THR A 150 2.06 19.26 5.50
N SER A 151 1.85 20.51 5.92
CA SER A 151 1.64 21.67 5.06
C SER A 151 2.84 21.98 4.13
N GLU A 152 4.07 21.75 4.59
CA GLU A 152 5.29 21.95 3.80
C GLU A 152 5.46 20.86 2.75
N VAL A 153 5.25 19.59 3.13
CA VAL A 153 5.28 18.46 2.18
C VAL A 153 4.20 18.65 1.11
N THR A 154 2.98 19.04 1.52
CA THR A 154 1.87 19.29 0.58
C THR A 154 2.21 20.40 -0.41
N ARG A 155 2.82 21.49 0.06
CA ARG A 155 3.25 22.60 -0.78
C ARG A 155 4.31 22.18 -1.79
N ALA A 156 5.29 21.38 -1.36
CA ALA A 156 6.32 20.84 -2.25
C ALA A 156 5.71 19.97 -3.36
N ILE A 157 4.70 19.15 -3.05
CA ILE A 157 3.94 18.39 -4.07
C ILE A 157 3.30 19.36 -5.07
N ILE A 158 2.60 20.39 -4.59
CA ILE A 158 1.91 21.37 -5.45
C ILE A 158 2.90 22.13 -6.35
N GLU A 159 4.07 22.50 -5.83
CA GLU A 159 5.11 23.19 -6.60
C GLU A 159 5.66 22.32 -7.73
N GLN A 160 5.70 21.00 -7.52
CA GLN A 160 6.19 20.02 -8.49
C GLN A 160 5.14 19.63 -9.56
N LEU A 161 3.86 20.01 -9.38
CA LEU A 161 2.79 19.80 -10.38
C LEU A 161 2.84 20.77 -11.56
N LYS A 162 3.72 21.79 -11.51
CA LYS A 162 3.85 22.83 -12.53
C LYS A 162 4.52 22.35 -13.81
#